data_AF-A0A835I9M5-F1
#
_entry.id   AF-A0A835I9M5-F1
#
_cell.length_a   1.000
_cell.length_b   1.000
_cell.length_c   1.000
_cell.angle_alpha   90.00
_cell.angle_beta   90.00
_cell.angle_gamma   90.00
#
_symmetry.space_group_name_H-M   'P 1'
#
loop_
_entity.id
_entity.type
_entity.pdbx_description
1 polymer ?
#
loop_
_entity_poly.entity_id
_entity_poly.type
_entity_poly.pdbx_seq_one_letter_code
_entity_poly.pdbx_strand_id
1 'polypeptide(L)'
;MFVVTGTGTETALEAKKLQANVYVAMRYWYPFTEEAVHQWIKHTPPPKYLQVRMEDSYLSRLPVSIIKSWYQRQGYINSMANLIEKELQSFAKPKEVMIFFSAHGVPITYVEDAGDPYRDQMEECISLIMQELKARGIGNNHTVAYQSRVGPVQWLKPYTEEVLVELGQKVVKNMLAVPVSCVSERIETLEETDMEYKELALESGIENWGRVPALGCTSSFISDLADAVIEALPKILPKIQPKRACRDIP
;
A
#
# COMPACT_ATOMS: atom_id res chain seq x y z
N MET A 1 -1.01 -6.99 1.37
CA MET A 1 -0.58 -5.69 1.90
C MET A 1 -1.64 -5.22 2.90
N PHE A 2 -1.33 -5.13 4.19
CA PHE A 2 -2.28 -4.68 5.21
C PHE A 2 -2.27 -3.15 5.25
N VAL A 3 -3.40 -2.51 4.96
CA VAL A 3 -3.56 -1.06 5.13
C VAL A 3 -4.30 -0.86 6.44
N VAL A 4 -3.60 -0.36 7.45
CA VAL A 4 -4.21 0.05 8.73
C VAL A 4 -4.45 1.54 8.65
N THR A 5 -5.66 1.94 8.25
CA THR A 5 -6.11 3.33 8.31
C THR A 5 -7.49 3.34 8.93
N GLY A 6 -7.56 3.08 10.24
CA GLY A 6 -8.82 3.02 10.99
C GLY A 6 -9.45 4.40 11.13
N THR A 7 -9.01 5.17 12.12
CA THR A 7 -9.59 6.48 12.45
C THR A 7 -9.35 7.55 11.40
N GLY A 8 -8.18 7.56 10.76
CA GLY A 8 -7.86 8.54 9.71
C GLY A 8 -8.82 8.45 8.53
N THR A 9 -9.12 7.24 8.05
CA THR A 9 -10.07 7.04 6.94
C THR A 9 -11.49 7.37 7.35
N GLU A 10 -11.90 7.03 8.58
CA GLU A 10 -13.21 7.41 9.12
C GLU A 10 -13.41 8.92 9.09
N THR A 11 -12.47 9.69 9.65
CA THR A 11 -12.51 11.17 9.61
C THR A 11 -12.52 11.71 8.18
N ALA A 12 -11.77 11.10 7.24
CA ALA A 12 -11.77 11.52 5.85
C ALA A 12 -13.08 11.22 5.12
N LEU A 13 -13.76 10.10 5.45
CA LEU A 13 -15.09 9.78 4.92
C LEU A 13 -16.14 10.76 5.47
N GLU A 14 -16.08 11.08 6.76
CA GLU A 14 -16.96 12.07 7.40
C GLU A 14 -16.79 13.46 6.77
N ALA A 15 -15.55 13.90 6.52
CA ALA A 15 -15.26 15.16 5.82
C ALA A 15 -15.85 15.19 4.40
N LYS A 16 -15.99 14.01 3.77
CA LYS A 16 -16.64 13.83 2.46
C LYS A 16 -18.15 13.55 2.58
N LYS A 17 -18.75 13.79 3.74
CA LYS A 17 -20.18 13.64 4.05
C LYS A 17 -20.70 12.20 3.98
N LEU A 18 -19.82 11.22 4.17
CA LEU A 18 -20.16 9.81 4.24
C LEU A 18 -19.92 9.31 5.67
N GLN A 19 -20.99 9.05 6.41
CA GLN A 19 -20.90 8.38 7.71
C GLN A 19 -20.66 6.89 7.50
N ALA A 20 -19.54 6.37 7.99
CA ALA A 20 -19.17 4.97 7.86
C ALA A 20 -18.38 4.53 9.09
N ASN A 21 -18.68 3.33 9.59
CA ASN A 21 -17.86 2.70 10.64
C ASN A 21 -16.67 2.01 9.98
N VAL A 22 -15.45 2.33 10.42
CA VAL A 22 -14.22 1.72 9.91
C VAL A 22 -13.68 0.70 10.90
N TYR A 23 -13.41 -0.51 10.42
CA TYR A 23 -12.85 -1.59 11.24
C TYR A 23 -11.50 -2.00 10.69
N VAL A 24 -10.52 -2.18 11.58
CA VAL A 24 -9.23 -2.80 11.25
C VAL A 24 -9.40 -4.31 11.37
N ALA A 25 -8.91 -5.05 10.37
CA ALA A 25 -8.96 -6.51 10.33
C ALA A 25 -7.58 -7.03 9.94
N MET A 26 -6.93 -7.75 10.86
CA MET A 26 -5.62 -8.35 10.64
C MET A 26 -5.73 -9.87 10.49
N ARG A 27 -4.78 -10.47 9.78
CA ARG A 27 -4.77 -11.92 9.54
C ARG A 27 -4.04 -12.69 10.64
N TYR A 28 -3.00 -12.08 11.20
CA TYR A 28 -2.04 -12.75 12.09
C TYR A 28 -1.86 -12.04 13.44
N TRP A 29 -2.64 -10.98 13.69
CA TRP A 29 -2.61 -10.25 14.95
C TRP A 29 -3.97 -9.65 15.28
N TYR A 30 -4.11 -9.07 16.47
CA TYR A 30 -5.33 -8.42 16.91
C TYR A 30 -5.45 -6.98 16.36
N PRO A 31 -6.68 -6.50 16.05
CA PRO A 31 -7.92 -7.28 15.98
C PRO A 31 -7.92 -8.23 14.77
N PHE A 32 -8.28 -9.49 14.99
CA PHE A 32 -8.36 -10.49 13.93
C PHE A 32 -9.53 -10.19 12.98
N THR A 33 -9.44 -10.74 11.77
CA THR A 33 -10.49 -10.56 10.74
C THR A 33 -11.84 -11.05 11.23
N GLU A 34 -11.86 -12.18 11.94
CA GLU A 34 -13.03 -12.74 12.61
C GLU A 34 -13.63 -11.74 13.58
N GLU A 35 -12.82 -11.11 14.42
CA GLU A 35 -13.26 -10.16 15.44
C GLU A 35 -13.84 -8.89 14.82
N ALA A 36 -13.18 -8.36 13.78
CA ALA A 36 -13.66 -7.21 13.03
C ALA A 36 -15.03 -7.47 12.39
N VAL A 37 -15.22 -8.65 11.79
CA VAL A 37 -16.51 -9.08 11.23
C VAL A 37 -17.58 -9.19 12.33
N HIS A 38 -17.25 -9.77 13.49
CA HIS A 38 -18.18 -9.83 14.62
C HIS A 38 -18.57 -8.43 15.13
N GLN A 39 -17.63 -7.49 15.18
CA GLN A 39 -17.93 -6.11 15.55
C GLN A 39 -18.85 -5.44 14.52
N TRP A 40 -18.59 -5.61 13.23
CA TRP A 40 -19.44 -5.08 12.17
C TRP A 40 -20.89 -5.61 12.25
N ILE A 41 -21.06 -6.91 12.47
CA ILE A 41 -22.38 -7.54 12.64
C ILE A 41 -23.11 -7.00 13.88
N LYS A 42 -22.41 -6.77 14.99
CA LYS A 42 -23.02 -6.19 16.20
C LYS A 42 -23.58 -4.79 15.97
N HIS A 43 -22.86 -3.96 15.21
CA HIS A 43 -23.27 -2.58 14.89
C HIS A 43 -24.29 -2.51 13.74
N THR A 44 -24.36 -3.56 12.91
CA THR A 44 -25.36 -3.70 11.83
C THR A 44 -26.18 -4.98 12.06
N PRO A 45 -26.99 -5.04 13.13
CA PRO A 45 -27.63 -6.28 13.53
C PRO A 45 -28.51 -6.83 12.40
N PRO A 46 -28.39 -8.12 12.04
CA PRO A 46 -29.36 -8.76 11.15
C PRO A 46 -30.77 -8.60 11.75
N PRO A 47 -31.83 -8.67 10.93
CA PRO A 47 -33.17 -8.85 11.46
C PRO A 47 -33.13 -10.02 12.45
N LYS A 48 -33.60 -9.73 13.68
CA LYS A 48 -33.49 -10.58 14.89
C LYS A 48 -33.59 -12.07 14.53
N TYR A 49 -32.76 -12.93 15.17
CA TYR A 49 -32.68 -14.40 15.06
C TYR A 49 -31.47 -15.02 14.31
N LEU A 50 -30.35 -14.32 14.14
CA LEU A 50 -29.13 -14.96 13.61
C LEU A 50 -27.93 -14.83 14.57
N GLN A 51 -27.55 -15.94 15.20
CA GLN A 51 -26.22 -16.08 15.80
C GLN A 51 -25.25 -16.36 14.65
N VAL A 52 -24.51 -15.34 14.21
CA VAL A 52 -23.62 -15.48 13.06
C VAL A 52 -22.34 -16.22 13.47
N ARG A 53 -22.05 -17.36 12.85
CA ARG A 53 -20.74 -18.02 12.79
C ARG A 53 -20.05 -17.64 11.47
N MET A 54 -18.71 -17.60 11.46
CA MET A 54 -17.90 -17.20 10.29
C MET A 54 -18.16 -18.04 9.01
N GLU A 55 -18.70 -19.25 9.14
CA GLU A 55 -19.08 -20.15 8.05
C GLU A 55 -20.49 -19.87 7.50
N ASP A 56 -21.18 -18.84 8.01
CA ASP A 56 -22.57 -18.61 7.66
C ASP A 56 -22.74 -18.13 6.22
N SER A 57 -23.62 -18.86 5.53
CA SER A 57 -24.29 -18.47 4.29
C SER A 57 -24.91 -17.06 4.31
N TYR A 58 -24.93 -16.37 5.45
CA TYR A 58 -25.37 -15.00 5.61
C TYR A 58 -24.32 -13.98 5.13
N LEU A 59 -23.03 -14.19 5.45
CA LEU A 59 -21.96 -13.28 5.02
C LEU A 59 -21.85 -13.23 3.49
N SER A 60 -22.07 -14.37 2.82
CA SER A 60 -22.09 -14.46 1.36
C SER A 60 -23.30 -13.77 0.70
N ARG A 61 -24.33 -13.41 1.49
CA ARG A 61 -25.52 -12.68 1.02
C ARG A 61 -25.42 -11.17 1.23
N LEU A 62 -24.41 -10.69 1.96
CA LEU A 62 -24.21 -9.27 2.17
C LEU A 62 -23.59 -8.64 0.93
N PRO A 63 -24.03 -7.44 0.54
CA PRO A 63 -23.51 -6.80 -0.65
C PRO A 63 -22.11 -6.25 -0.32
N VAL A 64 -21.08 -6.97 -0.76
CA VAL A 64 -19.67 -6.65 -0.50
C VAL A 64 -19.05 -6.06 -1.75
N SER A 65 -18.29 -4.96 -1.59
CA SER A 65 -17.39 -4.44 -2.62
C SER A 65 -15.95 -4.58 -2.14
N ILE A 66 -15.08 -5.08 -3.01
CA ILE A 66 -13.67 -5.34 -2.70
C ILE A 66 -12.81 -4.46 -3.61
N ILE A 67 -12.01 -3.59 -3.00
CA ILE A 67 -10.95 -2.85 -3.70
C ILE A 67 -9.74 -3.79 -3.78
N LYS A 68 -9.61 -4.49 -4.92
CA LYS A 68 -8.57 -5.50 -5.12
C LYS A 68 -7.16 -4.92 -5.25
N SER A 69 -7.04 -3.72 -5.85
CA SER A 69 -5.78 -3.01 -6.07
C SER A 69 -6.03 -1.50 -6.10
N TRP A 70 -5.00 -0.74 -5.73
CA TRP A 70 -5.07 0.73 -5.60
C TRP A 70 -3.73 1.44 -5.88
N TYR A 71 -2.70 0.72 -6.35
CA TYR A 71 -1.35 1.26 -6.55
C TYR A 71 -1.27 2.35 -7.64
N GLN A 72 -2.20 2.35 -8.61
CA GLN A 72 -2.27 3.36 -9.67
C GLN A 72 -2.99 4.65 -9.26
N ARG A 73 -3.52 4.72 -8.03
CA ARG A 73 -4.30 5.89 -7.62
C ARG A 73 -3.40 7.12 -7.53
N GLN A 74 -3.85 8.21 -8.13
CA GLN A 74 -3.07 9.45 -8.21
C GLN A 74 -2.75 10.01 -6.82
N GLY A 75 -3.65 9.87 -5.85
CA GLY A 75 -3.40 10.35 -4.49
C GLY A 75 -2.28 9.58 -3.80
N TYR A 76 -2.22 8.25 -3.96
CA TYR A 76 -1.08 7.44 -3.53
C TYR A 76 0.22 7.85 -4.24
N ILE A 77 0.22 7.92 -5.58
CA ILE A 77 1.41 8.29 -6.38
C ILE A 77 1.95 9.65 -5.96
N ASN A 78 1.07 10.65 -5.83
CA ASN A 78 1.44 12.00 -5.42
C ASN A 78 1.99 12.03 -4.00
N SER A 79 1.43 11.23 -3.09
CA SER A 79 1.88 11.16 -1.70
C SER A 79 3.26 10.53 -1.60
N MET A 80 3.53 9.46 -2.34
CA MET A 80 4.88 8.87 -2.43
C MET A 80 5.87 9.85 -3.06
N ALA A 81 5.51 10.51 -4.16
CA ALA A 81 6.36 11.49 -4.82
C ALA A 81 6.69 12.68 -3.90
N ASN A 82 5.72 13.17 -3.10
CA ASN A 82 5.95 14.22 -2.10
C ASN A 82 7.00 13.81 -1.06
N LEU A 83 6.92 12.57 -0.55
CA LEU A 83 7.87 12.07 0.43
C LEU A 83 9.27 11.89 -0.17
N ILE A 84 9.36 11.31 -1.38
CA ILE A 84 10.63 11.16 -2.09
C ILE A 84 11.27 12.53 -2.35
N GLU A 85 10.52 13.48 -2.89
CA GLU A 85 10.98 14.84 -3.16
C GLU A 85 11.50 15.53 -1.89
N LYS A 86 10.76 15.42 -0.78
CA LYS A 86 11.17 15.96 0.51
C LYS A 86 12.48 15.34 1.00
N GLU A 87 12.60 14.01 0.98
CA GLU A 87 13.80 13.35 1.49
C GLU A 87 15.02 13.56 0.59
N LEU A 88 14.83 13.71 -0.74
CA LEU A 88 15.91 14.09 -1.65
C LEU A 88 16.54 15.44 -1.26
N GLN A 89 15.76 16.40 -0.75
CA GLN A 89 16.26 17.70 -0.33
C GLN A 89 17.16 17.65 0.92
N SER A 90 17.14 16.54 1.67
CA SER A 90 18.05 16.34 2.80
C SER A 90 19.49 16.07 2.38
N PHE A 91 19.72 15.66 1.12
CA PHE A 91 21.06 15.40 0.60
C PHE A 91 21.73 16.69 0.15
N ALA A 92 23.05 16.78 0.35
CA ALA A 92 23.84 17.92 -0.13
C ALA A 92 23.80 18.06 -1.66
N LYS A 93 23.64 16.95 -2.39
CA LYS A 93 23.56 16.91 -3.85
C LYS A 93 22.35 16.08 -4.32
N PRO A 94 21.13 16.62 -4.22
CA PRO A 94 19.91 15.87 -4.50
C PRO A 94 19.86 15.23 -5.90
N LYS A 95 20.45 15.89 -6.91
CA LYS A 95 20.45 15.41 -8.31
C LYS A 95 21.37 14.20 -8.56
N GLU A 96 22.34 13.94 -7.67
CA GLU A 96 23.27 12.81 -7.77
C GLU A 96 22.76 11.57 -7.02
N VAL A 97 21.61 11.67 -6.34
CA VAL A 97 21.04 10.58 -5.53
C VAL A 97 20.45 9.51 -6.43
N MET A 98 20.79 8.25 -6.17
CA MET A 98 20.08 7.09 -6.72
C MET A 98 18.86 6.77 -5.87
N ILE A 99 17.69 6.70 -6.50
CA ILE A 99 16.46 6.26 -5.83
C ILE A 99 16.43 4.73 -5.86
N PHE A 100 16.40 4.11 -4.69
CA PHE A 100 16.41 2.67 -4.53
C PHE A 100 15.05 2.20 -4.01
N PHE A 101 14.20 1.66 -4.88
CA PHE A 101 12.92 1.10 -4.47
C PHE A 101 13.12 -0.30 -3.88
N SER A 102 12.76 -0.46 -2.61
CA SER A 102 12.78 -1.76 -1.93
C SER A 102 11.36 -2.28 -1.76
N ALA A 103 11.10 -3.46 -2.33
CA ALA A 103 9.83 -4.15 -2.24
C ALA A 103 10.01 -5.51 -1.57
N HIS A 104 9.05 -5.97 -0.76
CA HIS A 104 9.14 -7.31 -0.18
C HIS A 104 9.14 -8.36 -1.31
N GLY A 105 10.08 -9.31 -1.25
CA GLY A 105 10.15 -10.37 -2.24
C GLY A 105 8.99 -11.36 -2.14
N VAL A 106 8.79 -12.14 -3.19
CA VAL A 106 7.89 -13.30 -3.18
C VAL A 106 8.61 -14.48 -3.83
N PRO A 107 8.27 -15.74 -3.47
CA PRO A 107 8.73 -16.90 -4.23
C PRO A 107 8.41 -16.73 -5.72
N ILE A 108 9.36 -17.04 -6.59
CA ILE A 108 9.21 -16.81 -8.04
C ILE A 108 8.03 -17.61 -8.63
N THR A 109 7.76 -18.78 -8.07
CA THR A 109 6.64 -19.66 -8.46
C THR A 109 5.27 -19.01 -8.28
N TYR A 110 5.13 -18.05 -7.35
CA TYR A 110 3.86 -17.33 -7.21
C TYR A 110 3.58 -16.45 -8.44
N VAL A 111 4.62 -15.86 -9.01
CA VAL A 111 4.51 -15.01 -10.21
C VAL A 111 4.40 -15.87 -11.47
N GLU A 112 5.30 -16.85 -11.63
CA GLU A 112 5.42 -17.61 -12.89
C GLU A 112 4.36 -18.72 -13.01
N ASP A 113 4.13 -19.51 -11.95
CA ASP A 113 3.24 -20.67 -12.01
C ASP A 113 1.81 -20.31 -11.61
N ALA A 114 1.64 -19.48 -10.57
CA ALA A 114 0.33 -19.11 -10.05
C ALA A 114 -0.24 -17.82 -10.68
N GLY A 115 0.56 -17.10 -11.49
CA GLY A 115 0.12 -15.89 -12.19
C GLY A 115 -0.18 -14.71 -11.26
N ASP A 116 0.50 -14.62 -10.11
CA ASP A 116 0.36 -13.49 -9.19
C ASP A 116 0.82 -12.20 -9.88
N PRO A 117 -0.05 -11.16 -9.99
CA PRO A 117 0.28 -9.92 -10.68
C PRO A 117 1.26 -9.02 -9.89
N TYR A 118 1.73 -9.44 -8.71
CA TYR A 118 2.54 -8.63 -7.80
C TYR A 118 3.73 -7.94 -8.47
N ARG A 119 4.53 -8.67 -9.27
CA ARG A 119 5.69 -8.10 -9.97
C ARG A 119 5.27 -6.97 -10.89
N ASP A 120 4.32 -7.26 -11.79
CA ASP A 120 3.92 -6.32 -12.83
C ASP A 120 3.24 -5.08 -12.22
N GLN A 121 2.43 -5.25 -11.15
CA GLN A 121 1.84 -4.14 -10.40
C GLN A 121 2.90 -3.29 -9.67
N MET A 122 3.94 -3.93 -9.12
CA MET A 122 5.01 -3.22 -8.43
C MET A 122 5.84 -2.38 -9.41
N GLU A 123 6.22 -2.96 -10.55
CA GLU A 123 6.98 -2.27 -11.59
C GLU A 123 6.17 -1.11 -12.21
N GLU A 124 4.87 -1.32 -12.46
CA GLU A 124 3.98 -0.25 -12.93
C GLU A 124 3.83 0.86 -11.88
N CYS A 125 3.65 0.51 -10.59
CA CYS A 125 3.60 1.46 -9.48
C CYS A 125 4.83 2.36 -9.44
N ILE A 126 6.02 1.76 -9.50
CA ILE A 126 7.31 2.48 -9.52
C ILE A 126 7.40 3.37 -10.75
N SER A 127 7.00 2.86 -11.92
CA SER A 127 6.99 3.65 -13.16
C SER A 127 6.11 4.90 -13.04
N LEU A 128 4.91 4.76 -12.46
CA LEU A 128 4.00 5.89 -12.24
C LEU A 128 4.55 6.92 -11.25
N ILE A 129 5.18 6.46 -10.15
CA ILE A 129 5.87 7.35 -9.20
C ILE A 129 7.02 8.10 -9.89
N MET A 130 7.84 7.42 -10.68
CA MET A 130 8.95 8.04 -11.40
C MET A 130 8.48 9.00 -12.49
N GLN A 131 7.34 8.72 -13.15
CA GLN A 131 6.72 9.65 -14.10
C GLN A 131 6.24 10.93 -13.40
N GLU A 132 5.62 10.81 -12.23
CA GLU A 132 5.21 11.95 -11.40
C GLU A 132 6.41 12.78 -10.95
N LEU A 133 7.48 12.15 -10.46
CA LEU A 133 8.73 12.84 -10.09
C LEU A 133 9.34 13.58 -11.29
N LYS A 134 9.36 12.94 -12.47
CA LYS A 134 9.84 13.56 -13.70
C LYS A 134 9.01 14.78 -14.09
N ALA A 135 7.68 14.71 -13.95
CA ALA A 135 6.78 15.84 -14.19
C ALA A 135 7.06 17.04 -13.26
N ARG A 136 7.59 16.78 -12.06
CA ARG A 136 8.04 17.79 -11.08
C ARG A 136 9.47 18.29 -11.31
N GLY A 137 10.15 17.82 -12.35
CA GLY A 137 11.54 18.19 -12.65
C GLY A 137 12.60 17.39 -11.90
N ILE A 138 12.21 16.26 -11.27
CA ILE A 138 13.13 15.34 -10.58
C ILE A 138 13.50 14.21 -11.54
N GLY A 139 14.74 14.26 -12.04
CA GLY A 139 15.26 13.35 -13.07
C GLY A 139 16.26 12.32 -12.54
N ASN A 140 16.18 11.96 -11.26
CA ASN A 140 17.10 11.01 -10.62
C ASN A 140 17.01 9.62 -11.27
N ASN A 141 18.15 8.92 -11.34
CA ASN A 141 18.18 7.51 -11.69
C ASN A 141 17.52 6.69 -10.58
N HIS A 142 16.89 5.58 -10.95
CA HIS A 142 16.28 4.66 -10.02
C HIS A 142 16.59 3.20 -10.35
N THR A 143 16.41 2.35 -9.35
CA THR A 143 16.40 0.89 -9.49
C THR A 143 15.39 0.29 -8.51
N VAL A 144 15.04 -0.97 -8.72
CA VAL A 144 14.18 -1.75 -7.83
C VAL A 144 14.88 -3.03 -7.41
N ALA A 145 14.71 -3.42 -6.15
CA ALA A 145 15.13 -4.72 -5.65
C ALA A 145 14.12 -5.29 -4.65
N TYR A 146 14.25 -6.59 -4.41
CA TYR A 146 13.35 -7.38 -3.59
C TYR A 146 14.05 -7.87 -2.32
N GLN A 147 13.48 -7.53 -1.16
CA GLN A 147 14.03 -7.78 0.17
C GLN A 147 13.34 -8.95 0.90
N SER A 148 13.81 -9.25 2.11
CA SER A 148 13.16 -10.15 3.09
C SER A 148 12.95 -11.58 2.59
N ARG A 149 13.91 -12.10 1.80
CA ARG A 149 13.87 -13.50 1.33
C ARG A 149 14.14 -14.48 2.47
N VAL A 150 13.36 -15.56 2.53
CA VAL A 150 13.52 -16.60 3.56
C VAL A 150 13.50 -18.01 2.96
N GLY A 151 14.32 -18.89 3.55
CA GLY A 151 14.41 -20.29 3.14
C GLY A 151 15.15 -20.51 1.82
N PRO A 152 15.20 -21.77 1.34
CA PRO A 152 16.07 -22.18 0.23
C PRO A 152 15.43 -22.04 -1.16
N VAL A 153 14.15 -21.67 -1.25
CA VAL A 153 13.44 -21.53 -2.53
C VAL A 153 13.95 -20.32 -3.31
N GLN A 154 13.71 -20.28 -4.62
CA GLN A 154 14.05 -19.12 -5.42
C GLN A 154 13.01 -18.02 -5.24
N TRP A 155 13.48 -16.79 -5.03
CA TRP A 155 12.67 -15.60 -4.87
C TRP A 155 12.78 -14.69 -6.10
N LEU A 156 11.83 -13.77 -6.21
CA LEU A 156 11.84 -12.72 -7.22
C LEU A 156 13.12 -11.87 -7.09
N LYS A 157 13.76 -11.62 -8.22
CA LYS A 157 15.03 -10.89 -8.36
C LYS A 157 14.79 -9.51 -8.97
N PRO A 158 15.72 -8.55 -8.79
CA PRO A 158 17.02 -8.70 -8.12
C PRO A 158 16.94 -8.61 -6.59
N TYR A 159 17.87 -9.23 -5.86
CA TYR A 159 17.87 -9.23 -4.39
C TYR A 159 18.49 -7.95 -3.84
N THR A 160 17.88 -7.37 -2.80
CA THR A 160 18.32 -6.11 -2.20
C THR A 160 19.79 -6.14 -1.82
N GLU A 161 20.27 -7.21 -1.18
CA GLU A 161 21.67 -7.29 -0.74
C GLU A 161 22.64 -7.29 -1.92
N GLU A 162 22.33 -8.03 -2.98
CA GLU A 162 23.18 -8.13 -4.18
C GLU A 162 23.25 -6.79 -4.92
N VAL A 163 22.12 -6.09 -5.04
CA VAL A 163 22.05 -4.79 -5.72
C VAL A 163 22.80 -3.72 -4.95
N LEU A 164 22.72 -3.69 -3.61
CA LEU A 164 23.46 -2.73 -2.80
C LEU A 164 24.97 -2.87 -2.96
N VAL A 165 25.46 -4.12 -2.93
CA VAL A 165 26.89 -4.42 -3.17
C VAL A 165 27.31 -3.99 -4.57
N GLU A 166 26.54 -4.34 -5.60
CA GLU A 166 26.84 -3.98 -6.98
C GLU A 166 26.89 -2.47 -7.20
N LEU A 167 25.94 -1.72 -6.63
CA LEU A 167 25.86 -0.27 -6.80
C LEU A 167 26.98 0.47 -6.04
N GLY A 168 27.33 0.00 -4.84
CA GLY A 168 28.47 0.53 -4.11
C GLY A 168 29.78 0.37 -4.90
N GLN A 169 29.99 -0.81 -5.51
CA GLN A 169 31.13 -1.07 -6.40
C GLN A 169 31.12 -0.22 -7.68
N LYS A 170 29.94 0.16 -8.18
CA LYS A 170 29.77 1.07 -9.33
C LYS A 170 29.88 2.56 -8.95
N VAL A 171 30.40 2.88 -7.76
CA VAL A 171 30.69 4.25 -7.30
C VAL A 171 29.42 5.09 -7.09
N VAL A 172 28.27 4.45 -6.79
CA VAL A 172 27.10 5.19 -6.29
C VAL A 172 27.39 5.65 -4.86
N LYS A 173 27.40 6.97 -4.66
CA LYS A 173 27.73 7.57 -3.35
C LYS A 173 26.52 8.01 -2.53
N ASN A 174 25.42 8.34 -3.20
CA ASN A 174 24.22 8.87 -2.55
C ASN A 174 23.03 7.98 -2.92
N MET A 175 22.35 7.43 -1.91
CA MET A 175 21.23 6.53 -2.12
C MET A 175 20.07 6.88 -1.21
N LEU A 176 18.87 6.93 -1.79
CA LEU A 176 17.61 7.13 -1.08
C LEU A 176 16.75 5.86 -1.22
N ALA A 177 16.62 5.10 -0.14
CA ALA A 177 15.79 3.90 -0.07
C ALA A 177 14.30 4.27 0.04
N VAL A 178 13.45 3.62 -0.75
CA VAL A 178 12.00 3.84 -0.79
C VAL A 178 11.27 2.53 -0.52
N PRO A 179 10.66 2.34 0.66
CA PRO A 179 9.86 1.16 0.96
C PRO A 179 8.50 1.25 0.24
N VAL A 180 8.44 0.75 -1.00
CA VAL A 180 7.28 0.94 -1.88
C VAL A 180 6.17 -0.09 -1.65
N SER A 181 6.52 -1.28 -1.14
CA SER A 181 5.56 -2.35 -0.89
C SER A 181 4.84 -2.26 0.47
N CYS A 182 5.02 -1.17 1.22
CA CYS A 182 4.22 -0.96 2.42
C CYS A 182 3.90 0.50 2.72
N VAL A 183 2.79 0.69 3.45
CA VAL A 183 2.25 2.00 3.81
C VAL A 183 2.45 2.33 5.28
N SER A 184 2.94 1.40 6.09
CA SER A 184 3.24 1.61 7.51
C SER A 184 4.65 1.17 7.81
N GLU A 185 5.25 1.73 8.87
CA GLU A 185 6.52 1.24 9.38
C GLU A 185 6.35 -0.17 9.96
N ARG A 186 7.38 -1.01 9.78
CA ARG A 186 7.43 -2.40 10.23
C ARG A 186 8.88 -2.88 10.26
N ILE A 187 9.09 -4.13 10.65
CA ILE A 187 10.45 -4.66 10.83
C ILE A 187 11.31 -4.52 9.57
N GLU A 188 10.71 -4.66 8.40
CA GLU A 188 11.44 -4.58 7.13
C GLU A 188 11.85 -3.14 6.75
N THR A 189 11.24 -2.12 7.37
CA THR A 189 11.67 -0.72 7.23
C THR A 189 12.61 -0.30 8.36
N LEU A 190 12.25 -0.61 9.61
CA LEU A 190 12.97 -0.12 10.79
C LEU A 190 14.22 -0.93 11.13
N GLU A 191 14.24 -2.24 10.86
CA GLU A 191 15.38 -3.11 11.12
C GLU A 191 16.13 -3.36 9.81
N GLU A 192 15.48 -3.99 8.82
CA GLU A 192 16.17 -4.38 7.59
C GLU A 192 16.69 -3.15 6.83
N THR A 193 15.86 -2.13 6.57
CA THR A 193 16.29 -0.96 5.78
C THR A 193 17.18 0.00 6.59
N ASP A 194 16.78 0.35 7.81
CA ASP A 194 17.47 1.38 8.61
C ASP A 194 18.74 0.88 9.32
N MET A 195 18.89 -0.44 9.52
CA MET A 195 20.05 -1.04 10.17
C MET A 195 20.82 -1.93 9.18
N GLU A 196 20.26 -3.07 8.77
CA GLU A 196 21.01 -4.11 8.03
C GLU A 196 21.46 -3.63 6.63
N TYR A 197 20.53 -3.12 5.82
CA TYR A 197 20.80 -2.66 4.46
C TYR A 197 21.57 -1.35 4.43
N LYS A 198 21.35 -0.49 5.44
CA LYS A 198 22.17 0.71 5.62
C LYS A 198 23.62 0.34 5.91
N GLU A 199 23.88 -0.59 6.83
CA GLU A 199 25.22 -1.07 7.16
C GLU A 199 25.89 -1.67 5.91
N LEU A 200 25.20 -2.59 5.22
CA LEU A 200 25.68 -3.20 3.98
C LEU A 200 25.99 -2.17 2.88
N ALA A 201 25.13 -1.17 2.70
CA ALA A 201 25.32 -0.11 1.73
C ALA A 201 26.60 0.69 2.01
N LEU A 202 26.80 1.08 3.28
CA LEU A 202 27.97 1.84 3.72
C LEU A 202 29.26 1.03 3.54
N GLU A 203 29.25 -0.25 3.93
CA GLU A 203 30.38 -1.16 3.73
C GLU A 203 30.71 -1.40 2.24
N SER A 204 29.70 -1.34 1.38
CA SER A 204 29.84 -1.54 -0.06
C SER A 204 30.33 -0.29 -0.81
N GLY A 205 30.44 0.86 -0.15
CA GLY A 205 31.01 2.09 -0.70
C GLY A 205 30.01 3.22 -0.99
N ILE A 206 28.73 3.06 -0.63
CA ILE A 206 27.75 4.15 -0.56
C ILE A 206 28.11 5.01 0.66
N GLU A 207 28.05 6.33 0.55
CA GLU A 207 28.49 7.24 1.63
C GLU A 207 27.31 7.92 2.32
N ASN A 208 26.29 8.29 1.54
CA ASN A 208 25.11 8.98 2.04
C ASN A 208 23.88 8.09 1.81
N TRP A 209 23.29 7.65 2.92
CA TRP A 209 22.08 6.85 2.95
C TRP A 209 20.94 7.65 3.55
N GLY A 210 19.81 7.68 2.84
CA GLY A 210 18.55 8.20 3.33
C GLY A 210 17.45 7.19 3.10
N ARG A 211 16.37 7.29 3.87
CA ARG A 211 15.18 6.45 3.69
C ARG A 211 13.94 7.32 3.66
N VAL A 212 13.05 7.05 2.71
CA VAL A 212 11.70 7.61 2.69
C VAL A 212 10.86 6.97 3.81
N PRO A 213 10.23 7.76 4.69
CA PRO A 213 9.34 7.21 5.70
C PRO A 213 8.18 6.47 5.04
N ALA A 214 7.65 5.46 5.71
CA ALA A 214 6.42 4.81 5.24
C ALA A 214 5.29 5.84 5.14
N LEU A 215 4.37 5.62 4.19
CA LEU A 215 3.32 6.58 3.83
C LEU A 215 2.45 7.04 5.01
N GLY A 216 2.26 6.14 5.98
CA GLY A 216 1.54 6.37 7.23
C GLY A 216 0.14 6.94 7.01
N CYS A 217 -0.17 7.99 7.76
CA CYS A 217 -1.44 8.70 7.71
C CYS A 217 -1.33 10.07 7.03
N THR A 218 -0.50 10.20 5.99
CA THR A 218 -0.45 11.45 5.20
C THR A 218 -1.85 11.83 4.71
N SER A 219 -2.21 13.11 4.87
CA SER A 219 -3.58 13.58 4.61
C SER A 219 -4.04 13.31 3.17
N SER A 220 -3.13 13.46 2.20
CA SER A 220 -3.38 13.16 0.79
C SER A 220 -3.67 11.68 0.54
N PHE A 221 -2.92 10.77 1.16
CA PHE A 221 -3.14 9.33 1.04
C PHE A 221 -4.45 8.91 1.71
N ILE A 222 -4.70 9.37 2.94
CA ILE A 222 -5.93 9.04 3.68
C ILE A 222 -7.17 9.56 2.95
N SER A 223 -7.10 10.78 2.39
CA SER A 223 -8.19 11.31 1.55
C SER A 223 -8.42 10.45 0.31
N ASP A 224 -7.36 10.00 -0.36
CA ASP A 224 -7.47 9.16 -1.56
C ASP A 224 -8.02 7.76 -1.26
N LEU A 225 -7.68 7.19 -0.11
CA LEU A 225 -8.32 5.96 0.37
C LEU A 225 -9.83 6.16 0.59
N ALA A 226 -10.23 7.29 1.16
CA ALA A 226 -11.65 7.61 1.31
C ALA A 226 -12.36 7.77 -0.04
N ASP A 227 -11.69 8.39 -1.03
CA ASP A 227 -12.20 8.46 -2.41
C ASP A 227 -12.35 7.06 -3.03
N ALA A 228 -11.38 6.16 -2.83
CA ALA A 228 -11.47 4.77 -3.29
C ALA A 228 -12.68 4.03 -2.71
N VAL A 229 -12.98 4.25 -1.43
CA VAL A 229 -14.16 3.68 -0.76
C VAL A 229 -15.45 4.23 -1.39
N ILE A 230 -15.56 5.55 -1.57
CA ILE A 230 -16.74 6.19 -2.16
C ILE A 230 -16.99 5.70 -3.59
N GLU A 231 -15.94 5.60 -4.41
CA GLU A 231 -15.99 5.07 -5.78
C GLU A 231 -16.43 3.60 -5.84
N ALA A 232 -16.15 2.83 -4.78
CA ALA A 232 -16.50 1.42 -4.68
C ALA A 232 -17.97 1.19 -4.26
N LEU A 233 -18.64 2.18 -3.64
CA LEU A 233 -20.02 2.06 -3.14
C LEU A 233 -21.09 1.87 -4.22
N PRO A 234 -21.09 2.59 -5.38
CA PRO A 234 -22.09 2.40 -6.42
C PRO A 234 -22.14 0.98 -7.01
N LYS A 235 -21.08 0.18 -6.83
CA LYS A 235 -21.03 -1.24 -7.23
C LYS A 235 -21.89 -2.14 -6.34
N ILE A 236 -22.36 -1.64 -5.20
CA ILE A 236 -23.16 -2.34 -4.18
C ILE A 236 -24.67 -2.05 -4.37
N LEU A 237 -25.01 -0.89 -4.92
CA LEU A 237 -26.40 -0.43 -5.08
C LEU A 237 -26.85 -0.59 -6.54
N PRO A 238 -27.54 -1.68 -6.95
CA PRO A 238 -28.20 -1.68 -8.24
C PRO A 238 -29.19 -0.51 -8.27
N LYS A 239 -29.16 0.27 -9.36
CA LYS A 239 -30.03 1.43 -9.66
C LYS A 239 -31.32 1.38 -8.85
N ILE A 240 -31.41 2.17 -7.79
CA ILE A 240 -32.70 2.46 -7.15
C ILE A 240 -33.50 3.22 -8.20
N GLN A 241 -34.31 2.50 -8.98
CA GLN A 241 -35.30 3.14 -9.82
C GLN A 241 -36.22 3.92 -8.87
N PRO A 242 -36.46 5.22 -9.10
CA PRO A 242 -37.41 5.96 -8.28
C PRO A 242 -38.73 5.21 -8.34
N LYS A 243 -39.27 4.83 -7.16
CA LYS A 243 -40.60 4.25 -7.04
C LYS A 243 -41.54 5.13 -7.88
N ARG A 244 -42.17 4.54 -8.90
CA ARG A 244 -43.29 5.19 -9.60
C ARG A 244 -44.24 5.70 -8.52
N ALA A 245 -44.47 7.01 -8.50
CA ALA A 245 -45.51 7.62 -7.69
C ALA A 245 -46.78 6.80 -7.89
N CYS A 246 -47.37 6.32 -6.79
CA CYS A 246 -48.71 5.74 -6.81
C CYS A 246 -49.60 6.73 -7.56
N ARG A 247 -50.15 6.28 -8.70
CA ARG A 247 -51.25 6.98 -9.32
C ARG A 247 -52.45 6.74 -8.42
N ASP A 248 -52.95 7.82 -7.85
CA ASP A 248 -54.30 7.89 -7.32
C ASP A 248 -55.26 7.43 -8.42
N ILE A 249 -56.13 6.46 -8.07
CA ILE A 249 -57.23 5.98 -8.90
C ILE A 249 -58.44 5.90 -7.94
N PRO A 250 -59.64 6.32 -8.40
CA PRO A 250 -60.51 7.28 -7.70
C PRO A 250 -61.41 6.69 -6.62
#